data_AF-A0A0E0FJW8-F1
#
_entry.id   AF-A0A0E0FJW8-F1
#
_cell.length_a   1.000
_cell.length_b   1.000
_cell.length_c   1.000
_cell.angle_alpha   90.00
_cell.angle_beta   90.00
_cell.angle_gamma   90.00
#
_symmetry.space_group_name_H-M   'P 1'
#
loop_
_entity.id
_entity.type
_entity.pdbx_description
1 polymer ?
#
loop_
_entity_poly.entity_id
_entity_poly.type
_entity_poly.pdbx_seq_one_letter_code
_entity_poly.pdbx_strand_id
1 'polypeptide(L)'
;MADAPAAGGGFPAQDYPTIDPTSFDVVLCGTGLPEAVLAAACAAAGKTVLHVDPNPFYGSLFSSLPLPSLPSFLSPSPSDDPAPSPSPSSAAAVDLRRRSPYSEVETSGAVPEPSRRFTADLVGPRLLYCADEAVDLLLRSGGSHHVEFKSVEGGTLLYWDGDLYPVPDSRQAIFKDTTLQLREKNLLFRFFKLVQAHIAASAAGAAAAGEGEASGRLPDEDLDLPFVEFLKRQNLSPKMRAVVLYAIAMADYDQDGVESCERLLTTREGVKTIALYSSSIGRFANAEGAFIYPMYGHGELPQAFCRCAAVLRMPATALLVDEEKKRYVGIRLASGQDILCQQLILDPSYEIPPLDMPSDAPVSNLPRKVARGICIISSSVRQDTSNVLVVFPPKSLEEEQITAVRVLQLSSNLAVCPPGMFMAYLSTPCTDAFTGKKCISKAIDALFSTKVSNDLEDHLEKNSEENKESVKPTLLWSCVYVQEIIQGTSGTALSCPIPDENMDYRSILESTKMLFTDICPNEEFLPRNSAPKYASDNDSDSAEALYST
;
A
#
# COMPACT_ATOMS: atom_id res chain seq x y z
N MET A 1 30.25 -17.27 20.71
CA MET A 1 31.61 -16.71 20.57
C MET A 1 31.58 -15.87 19.31
N ALA A 2 31.66 -14.54 19.33
CA ALA A 2 32.28 -13.63 20.29
C ALA A 2 31.35 -12.47 20.66
N ASP A 3 31.45 -12.02 21.92
CA ASP A 3 30.96 -10.76 22.46
C ASP A 3 32.02 -9.66 22.25
N ALA A 4 31.59 -8.43 21.93
CA ALA A 4 32.14 -7.19 22.47
C ALA A 4 31.19 -6.00 22.17
N PRO A 5 31.02 -5.03 23.10
CA PRO A 5 30.09 -3.91 22.94
C PRO A 5 30.75 -2.74 22.19
N ALA A 6 30.06 -2.16 21.21
CA ALA A 6 30.51 -0.95 20.55
C ALA A 6 30.12 0.29 21.37
N ALA A 7 31.08 0.84 22.11
CA ALA A 7 31.02 2.19 22.63
C ALA A 7 31.45 3.18 21.52
N GLY A 8 30.69 4.27 21.37
CA GLY A 8 31.04 5.53 20.70
C GLY A 8 31.97 5.48 19.49
N GLY A 9 31.40 5.46 18.29
CA GLY A 9 32.14 5.67 17.03
C GLY A 9 31.37 6.60 16.11
N GLY A 10 31.97 7.73 15.73
CA GLY A 10 31.54 8.49 14.56
C GLY A 10 31.56 7.59 13.32
N PHE A 11 30.62 7.80 12.41
CA PHE A 11 30.51 7.01 11.17
C PHE A 11 31.87 6.99 10.44
N PRO A 12 32.40 5.81 10.07
CA PRO A 12 33.54 5.75 9.16
C PRO A 12 33.13 6.39 7.83
N ALA A 13 34.05 7.14 7.21
CA ALA A 13 33.84 7.68 5.87
C ALA A 13 33.50 6.51 4.93
N GLN A 14 32.28 6.50 4.40
CA GLN A 14 31.83 5.46 3.49
C GLN A 14 32.54 5.68 2.15
N ASP A 15 33.45 4.77 1.79
CA ASP A 15 34.11 4.77 0.48
C ASP A 15 33.08 4.37 -0.58
N TYR A 16 32.52 5.38 -1.24
CA TYR A 16 31.53 5.22 -2.30
C TYR A 16 32.22 4.92 -3.66
N PRO A 17 31.72 3.96 -4.45
CA PRO A 17 32.30 3.65 -5.75
C PRO A 17 32.09 4.79 -6.76
N THR A 18 33.03 4.98 -7.67
CA THR A 18 32.84 5.83 -8.86
C THR A 18 32.01 5.10 -9.91
N ILE A 19 31.12 5.83 -10.58
CA ILE A 19 30.18 5.28 -11.57
C ILE A 19 30.62 5.69 -12.98
N ASP A 20 30.55 4.77 -13.94
CA ASP A 20 30.66 5.04 -15.37
C ASP A 20 29.53 4.25 -16.07
N PRO A 21 28.70 4.85 -16.95
CA PRO A 21 28.72 6.24 -17.44
C PRO A 21 28.28 7.28 -16.40
N THR A 22 28.60 8.56 -16.66
CA THR A 22 28.13 9.72 -15.87
C THR A 22 26.91 10.43 -16.46
N SER A 23 26.31 9.85 -17.50
CA SER A 23 25.14 10.39 -18.20
C SER A 23 24.14 9.27 -18.46
N PHE A 24 22.89 9.50 -18.10
CA PHE A 24 21.79 8.55 -18.26
C PHE A 24 20.59 9.24 -18.92
N ASP A 25 19.69 8.47 -19.53
CA ASP A 25 18.42 9.02 -20.00
C ASP A 25 17.52 9.35 -18.81
N VAL A 26 17.48 8.46 -17.81
CA VAL A 26 16.61 8.57 -16.64
C VAL A 26 17.40 8.31 -15.36
N VAL A 27 17.31 9.23 -14.41
CA VAL A 27 17.82 9.05 -13.04
C VAL A 27 16.65 9.09 -12.07
N LEU A 28 16.56 8.07 -11.19
CA LEU A 28 15.56 7.97 -10.14
C LEU A 28 16.23 8.00 -8.77
N CYS A 29 15.77 8.90 -7.89
CA CYS A 29 16.22 8.98 -6.51
C CYS A 29 15.17 8.38 -5.57
N GLY A 30 15.41 7.17 -5.09
CA GLY A 30 14.57 6.39 -4.18
C GLY A 30 13.98 5.16 -4.86
N THR A 31 13.91 4.04 -4.15
CA THR A 31 13.46 2.73 -4.68
C THR A 31 12.04 2.36 -4.26
N GLY A 32 11.14 3.34 -4.13
CA GLY A 32 9.73 3.09 -3.89
C GLY A 32 9.08 2.27 -5.01
N LEU A 33 7.85 1.79 -4.79
CA LEU A 33 7.18 0.94 -5.79
C LEU A 33 6.98 1.67 -7.12
N PRO A 34 6.46 2.92 -7.18
CA PRO A 34 6.33 3.67 -8.43
C PRO A 34 7.67 3.85 -9.15
N GLU A 35 8.72 4.22 -8.40
CA GLU A 35 10.07 4.43 -8.92
C GLU A 35 10.62 3.15 -9.51
N ALA A 36 10.50 2.03 -8.80
CA ALA A 36 10.97 0.73 -9.26
C ALA A 36 10.23 0.25 -10.51
N VAL A 37 8.90 0.40 -10.56
CA VAL A 37 8.08 0.06 -11.74
C VAL A 37 8.44 0.97 -12.92
N LEU A 38 8.61 2.26 -12.68
CA LEU A 38 8.96 3.24 -13.71
C LEU A 38 10.37 2.99 -14.26
N ALA A 39 11.34 2.69 -13.39
CA ALA A 39 12.69 2.30 -13.77
C ALA A 39 12.66 1.05 -14.68
N ALA A 40 11.90 0.03 -14.30
CA ALA A 40 11.73 -1.18 -15.10
C ALA A 40 11.07 -0.89 -16.46
N ALA A 41 10.05 -0.03 -16.49
CA ALA A 41 9.36 0.37 -17.72
C ALA A 41 10.29 1.16 -18.67
N CYS A 42 11.04 2.13 -18.15
CA CYS A 42 12.03 2.90 -18.91
C CYS A 42 13.16 2.01 -19.45
N ALA A 43 13.66 1.08 -18.64
CA ALA A 43 14.67 0.11 -19.09
C ALA A 43 14.12 -0.80 -20.19
N ALA A 44 12.87 -1.27 -20.06
CA ALA A 44 12.19 -2.06 -21.08
C ALA A 44 11.97 -1.29 -22.39
N ALA A 45 11.82 0.04 -22.31
CA ALA A 45 11.79 0.95 -23.45
C ALA A 45 13.19 1.31 -24.02
N GLY A 46 14.25 0.66 -23.54
CA GLY A 46 15.62 0.84 -24.04
C GLY A 46 16.33 2.08 -23.53
N LYS A 47 15.82 2.73 -22.48
CA LYS A 47 16.49 3.87 -21.82
C LYS A 47 17.62 3.40 -20.91
N THR A 48 18.68 4.20 -20.82
CA THR A 48 19.70 4.05 -19.78
C THR A 48 19.17 4.60 -18.46
N VAL A 49 19.09 3.75 -17.43
CA VAL A 49 18.45 4.07 -16.15
C VAL A 49 19.45 3.92 -15.00
N LEU A 50 19.53 4.92 -14.12
CA LEU A 50 20.24 4.84 -12.85
C LEU A 50 19.25 5.02 -11.69
N HIS A 51 19.25 4.07 -10.76
CA HIS A 51 18.51 4.15 -9.51
C HIS A 51 19.49 4.44 -8.37
N VAL A 52 19.24 5.49 -7.58
CA VAL A 52 20.01 5.78 -6.36
C VAL A 52 19.08 5.81 -5.16
N ASP A 53 19.48 5.21 -4.05
CA ASP A 53 18.69 5.22 -2.82
C ASP A 53 19.59 5.50 -1.62
N PRO A 54 19.26 6.49 -0.77
CA PRO A 54 20.00 6.74 0.46
C PRO A 54 19.81 5.64 1.52
N ASN A 55 18.73 4.85 1.44
CA ASN A 55 18.44 3.79 2.40
C ASN A 55 19.24 2.52 2.09
N PRO A 56 19.66 1.76 3.11
CA PRO A 56 20.35 0.49 2.92
C PRO A 56 19.43 -0.66 2.47
N PHE A 57 18.13 -0.41 2.27
CA PHE A 57 17.10 -1.39 1.89
C PHE A 57 16.25 -0.88 0.70
N TYR A 58 15.52 -1.78 0.03
CA TYR A 58 14.60 -1.42 -1.05
C TYR A 58 13.27 -0.90 -0.52
N GLY A 59 12.57 -0.14 -1.36
CA GLY A 59 11.17 0.19 -1.17
C GLY A 59 10.90 1.58 -0.63
N SER A 60 11.90 2.30 -0.09
CA SER A 60 11.70 3.65 0.47
C SER A 60 10.43 3.69 1.37
N LEU A 61 9.45 4.54 1.05
CA LEU A 61 8.16 4.68 1.75
C LEU A 61 7.21 3.47 1.58
N PHE A 62 7.50 2.57 0.65
CA PHE A 62 6.83 1.27 0.43
C PHE A 62 7.54 0.08 1.09
N SER A 63 8.57 0.34 1.91
CA SER A 63 9.38 -0.71 2.50
C SER A 63 8.66 -1.53 3.59
N SER A 64 9.19 -2.75 3.77
CA SER A 64 8.94 -3.64 4.89
C SER A 64 10.16 -3.63 5.79
N LEU A 65 10.02 -3.09 7.00
CA LEU A 65 11.15 -2.82 7.89
C LEU A 65 11.22 -3.84 9.02
N PRO A 66 12.41 -4.33 9.40
CA PRO A 66 12.59 -4.95 10.70
C PRO A 66 12.11 -4.00 11.79
N LEU A 67 11.29 -4.49 12.72
CA LEU A 67 10.62 -3.66 13.72
C LEU A 67 11.56 -2.73 14.52
N PRO A 68 12.80 -3.13 14.90
CA PRO A 68 13.74 -2.23 15.57
C PRO A 68 14.15 -1.00 14.75
N SER A 69 14.05 -1.03 13.42
CA SER A 69 14.39 0.08 12.52
C SER A 69 13.22 1.05 12.31
N LEU A 70 12.00 0.67 12.71
CA LEU A 70 10.80 1.46 12.49
C LEU A 70 10.85 2.86 13.16
N PRO A 71 11.27 3.02 14.44
CA PRO A 71 11.28 4.33 15.09
C PRO A 71 12.20 5.35 14.39
N SER A 72 13.40 4.92 13.99
CA SER A 72 14.35 5.77 13.25
C SER A 72 13.84 6.15 11.86
N PHE A 73 13.04 5.28 11.23
CA PHE A 73 12.48 5.58 9.92
C PHE A 73 11.32 6.58 9.98
N LEU A 74 10.42 6.43 10.97
CA LEU A 74 9.28 7.34 11.14
C LEU A 74 9.71 8.73 11.63
N SER A 75 10.74 8.77 12.48
CA SER A 75 11.28 9.98 13.09
C SER A 75 12.79 10.08 12.85
N PRO A 76 13.23 10.37 11.60
CA PRO A 76 14.65 10.49 11.27
C PRO A 76 15.28 11.66 12.02
N SER A 77 16.53 11.50 12.44
CA SER A 77 17.28 12.53 13.14
C SER A 77 17.88 13.53 12.14
N PRO A 78 18.04 14.83 12.50
CA PRO A 78 18.69 15.82 11.62
C PRO A 78 20.14 15.45 11.26
N SER A 79 20.77 14.56 12.03
CA SER A 79 22.11 14.02 11.76
C SER A 79 22.15 12.94 10.67
N ASP A 80 21.00 12.44 10.22
CA ASP A 80 20.90 11.44 9.16
C ASP A 80 21.00 12.06 7.75
N ASP A 81 20.98 13.40 7.64
CA ASP A 81 21.23 14.09 6.39
C ASP A 81 22.74 14.18 6.11
N PRO A 82 23.19 13.86 4.89
CA PRO A 82 24.59 13.96 4.53
C PRO A 82 25.08 15.41 4.70
N ALA A 83 26.19 15.59 5.40
CA ALA A 83 26.80 16.90 5.59
C ALA A 83 27.08 17.55 4.21
N PRO A 84 26.82 18.85 4.03
CA PRO A 84 27.07 19.53 2.77
C PRO A 84 28.54 19.40 2.41
N SER A 85 28.82 18.72 1.29
CA SER A 85 30.19 18.58 0.78
C SER A 85 30.70 19.94 0.29
N PRO A 86 31.90 20.39 0.70
CA PRO A 86 32.49 21.62 0.17
C PRO A 86 32.71 21.47 -1.34
N SER A 87 32.26 22.48 -2.10
CA SER A 87 32.18 22.48 -3.56
C SER A 87 33.55 22.43 -4.25
N PRO A 88 33.68 21.59 -5.31
CA PRO A 88 34.58 21.92 -6.40
C PRO A 88 34.01 21.51 -7.76
N SER A 89 33.03 22.22 -8.33
CA SER A 89 32.78 22.22 -9.79
C SER A 89 31.82 23.34 -10.22
N SER A 90 31.83 23.65 -11.53
CA SER A 90 31.34 24.86 -12.21
C SER A 90 29.82 24.93 -12.49
N ALA A 91 29.01 24.01 -11.96
CA ALA A 91 27.56 24.00 -12.17
C ALA A 91 26.82 24.59 -10.97
N ALA A 92 25.73 25.34 -11.21
CA ALA A 92 24.81 25.74 -10.15
C ALA A 92 24.21 24.47 -9.53
N ALA A 93 24.48 24.25 -8.24
CA ALA A 93 24.00 23.09 -7.50
C ALA A 93 23.15 23.56 -6.33
N VAL A 94 22.02 22.90 -6.11
CA VAL A 94 21.11 23.21 -5.00
C VAL A 94 21.06 22.00 -4.07
N ASP A 95 21.30 22.23 -2.78
CA ASP A 95 21.29 21.17 -1.76
C ASP A 95 19.95 20.42 -1.78
N LEU A 96 20.04 19.10 -1.83
CA LEU A 96 18.89 18.22 -1.85
C LEU A 96 18.61 17.72 -0.43
N ARG A 97 17.45 18.08 0.13
CA ARG A 97 17.04 17.71 1.49
C ARG A 97 15.90 16.72 1.48
N ARG A 98 15.84 15.89 2.53
CA ARG A 98 14.72 14.98 2.77
C ARG A 98 13.86 15.49 3.92
N ARG A 99 12.55 15.32 3.79
CA ARG A 99 11.55 15.52 4.84
C ARG A 99 10.84 14.21 5.14
N SER A 100 10.61 13.94 6.43
CA SER A 100 9.72 12.83 6.81
C SER A 100 8.28 13.20 6.45
N PRO A 101 7.55 12.34 5.71
CA PRO A 101 6.11 12.52 5.51
C PRO A 101 5.30 12.05 6.73
N TYR A 102 5.97 11.54 7.77
CA TYR A 102 5.33 11.03 8.99
C TYR A 102 5.40 12.05 10.12
N SER A 103 4.36 12.05 10.95
CA SER A 103 4.22 12.93 12.10
C SER A 103 3.44 12.22 13.22
N GLU A 104 3.41 12.83 14.41
CA GLU A 104 2.52 12.39 15.49
C GLU A 104 2.73 10.92 15.91
N VAL A 105 3.98 10.46 15.86
CA VAL A 105 4.37 9.06 16.13
C VAL A 105 4.25 8.77 17.62
N GLU A 106 3.40 7.81 17.95
CA GLU A 106 3.15 7.33 19.31
C GLU A 106 3.35 5.82 19.36
N THR A 107 3.98 5.32 20.43
CA THR A 107 4.14 3.88 20.66
C THR A 107 3.67 3.51 22.05
N SER A 108 3.09 2.33 22.20
CA SER A 108 2.56 1.83 23.47
C SER A 108 2.80 0.32 23.60
N GLY A 109 2.96 -0.15 24.83
CA GLY A 109 3.25 -1.56 25.14
C GLY A 109 4.72 -1.93 24.94
N ALA A 110 5.01 -3.22 25.09
CA ALA A 110 6.37 -3.77 25.00
C ALA A 110 6.47 -4.71 23.80
N VAL A 111 7.47 -4.47 22.95
CA VAL A 111 7.73 -5.33 21.79
C VAL A 111 8.15 -6.72 22.28
N PRO A 112 7.51 -7.81 21.81
CA PRO A 112 7.97 -9.16 22.12
C PRO A 112 9.35 -9.47 21.52
N GLU A 113 10.19 -10.18 22.28
CA GLU A 113 11.51 -10.62 21.80
C GLU A 113 11.46 -12.01 21.13
N PRO A 114 12.30 -12.29 20.10
CA PRO A 114 13.26 -11.38 19.49
C PRO A 114 12.62 -10.40 18.49
N SER A 115 12.74 -9.09 18.75
CA SER A 115 12.06 -8.02 18.01
C SER A 115 12.41 -7.96 16.50
N ARG A 116 13.61 -8.43 16.12
CA ARG A 116 14.04 -8.53 14.71
C ARG A 116 13.24 -9.52 13.85
N ARG A 117 12.43 -10.39 14.47
CA ARG A 117 11.59 -11.37 13.74
C ARG A 117 10.25 -10.79 13.29
N PHE A 118 10.01 -9.52 13.57
CA PHE A 118 8.85 -8.79 13.11
C PHE A 118 9.26 -7.88 11.95
N THR A 119 8.46 -7.91 10.89
CA THR A 119 8.63 -7.10 9.70
C THR A 119 7.39 -6.23 9.54
N ALA A 120 7.57 -4.91 9.67
CA ALA A 120 6.52 -3.92 9.67
C ALA A 120 6.41 -3.21 8.30
N ASP A 121 5.25 -3.30 7.67
CA ASP A 121 4.94 -2.56 6.46
C ASP A 121 4.50 -1.13 6.76
N LEU A 122 5.00 -0.19 5.96
CA LEU A 122 4.63 1.22 6.06
C LEU A 122 3.41 1.60 5.22
N VAL A 123 3.06 0.78 4.23
CA VAL A 123 1.95 1.05 3.30
C VAL A 123 0.56 0.86 3.92
N GLY A 124 0.50 0.46 5.19
CA GLY A 124 -0.72 0.15 5.93
C GLY A 124 -1.36 -1.17 5.48
N PRO A 125 -2.67 -1.35 5.68
CA PRO A 125 -3.38 -2.61 5.40
C PRO A 125 -3.61 -2.86 3.90
N ARG A 126 -2.61 -2.69 3.04
CA ARG A 126 -2.77 -2.85 1.59
C ARG A 126 -2.85 -4.33 1.17
N LEU A 127 -3.59 -4.60 0.11
CA LEU A 127 -3.84 -5.92 -0.47
C LEU A 127 -3.74 -5.86 -1.99
N LEU A 128 -3.58 -7.02 -2.62
CA LEU A 128 -3.70 -7.18 -4.07
C LEU A 128 -4.96 -7.98 -4.38
N TYR A 129 -5.79 -7.46 -5.28
CA TYR A 129 -6.84 -8.28 -5.90
C TYR A 129 -6.18 -9.38 -6.73
N CYS A 130 -6.70 -10.60 -6.71
CA CYS A 130 -6.13 -11.69 -7.52
C CYS A 130 -6.19 -11.36 -9.03
N ALA A 131 -7.20 -10.60 -9.45
CA ALA A 131 -7.36 -10.12 -10.82
C ALA A 131 -6.91 -8.65 -11.01
N ASP A 132 -6.07 -8.13 -10.10
CA ASP A 132 -5.52 -6.77 -10.21
C ASP A 132 -4.58 -6.65 -11.42
N GLU A 133 -4.53 -5.47 -12.00
CA GLU A 133 -3.55 -5.15 -13.03
C GLU A 133 -2.12 -5.18 -12.47
N ALA A 134 -1.91 -4.84 -11.21
CA ALA A 134 -0.60 -4.95 -10.56
C ALA A 134 -0.10 -6.41 -10.56
N VAL A 135 -1.00 -7.39 -10.37
CA VAL A 135 -0.67 -8.82 -10.45
C VAL A 135 -0.37 -9.22 -11.90
N ASP A 136 -1.19 -8.78 -12.85
CA ASP A 136 -0.94 -9.03 -14.28
C ASP A 136 0.41 -8.44 -14.73
N LEU A 137 0.78 -7.27 -14.21
CA LEU A 137 2.05 -6.61 -14.51
C LEU A 137 3.24 -7.35 -13.91
N LEU A 138 3.15 -7.84 -12.67
CA LEU A 138 4.17 -8.72 -12.06
C LEU A 138 4.38 -10.01 -12.85
N LEU A 139 3.29 -10.61 -13.37
CA LEU A 139 3.37 -11.80 -14.20
C LEU A 139 4.06 -11.49 -15.54
N ARG A 140 3.69 -10.38 -16.20
CA ARG A 140 4.24 -9.95 -17.49
C ARG A 140 5.70 -9.51 -17.43
N SER A 141 6.12 -8.87 -16.34
CA SER A 141 7.49 -8.37 -16.16
C SER A 141 8.48 -9.44 -15.72
N GLY A 142 8.00 -10.63 -15.33
CA GLY A 142 8.81 -11.66 -14.67
C GLY A 142 9.06 -11.39 -13.18
N GLY A 143 8.52 -10.29 -12.63
CA GLY A 143 8.59 -9.98 -11.19
C GLY A 143 7.92 -11.03 -10.30
N SER A 144 6.98 -11.81 -10.84
CA SER A 144 6.33 -12.91 -10.12
C SER A 144 7.26 -14.06 -9.71
N HIS A 145 8.42 -14.23 -10.36
CA HIS A 145 9.42 -15.24 -9.95
C HIS A 145 10.12 -14.89 -8.64
N HIS A 146 9.95 -13.65 -8.19
CA HIS A 146 10.73 -13.03 -7.14
C HIS A 146 9.94 -12.81 -5.85
N VAL A 147 8.61 -13.01 -5.90
CA VAL A 147 7.70 -12.75 -4.79
C VAL A 147 6.73 -13.91 -4.67
N GLU A 148 6.61 -14.47 -3.47
CA GLU A 148 5.59 -15.45 -3.15
C GLU A 148 4.39 -14.76 -2.52
N PHE A 149 3.19 -15.28 -2.77
CA PHE A 149 1.94 -14.71 -2.25
C PHE A 149 1.17 -15.75 -1.44
N LYS A 150 0.47 -15.28 -0.41
CA LYS A 150 -0.57 -16.07 0.26
C LYS A 150 -1.92 -15.38 0.19
N SER A 151 -2.97 -16.19 0.25
CA SER A 151 -4.33 -15.69 0.31
C SER A 151 -4.62 -14.99 1.64
N VAL A 152 -5.62 -14.13 1.64
CA VAL A 152 -6.29 -13.64 2.85
C VAL A 152 -7.50 -14.54 3.11
N GLU A 153 -7.24 -15.75 3.58
CA GLU A 153 -8.23 -16.83 3.66
C GLU A 153 -9.29 -16.65 4.77
N GLY A 154 -9.00 -15.82 5.78
CA GLY A 154 -9.96 -15.45 6.81
C GLY A 154 -11.12 -14.59 6.28
N GLY A 155 -11.00 -14.10 5.04
CA GLY A 155 -11.99 -13.27 4.36
C GLY A 155 -12.12 -11.88 4.97
N THR A 156 -13.25 -11.24 4.70
CA THR A 156 -13.57 -9.91 5.23
C THR A 156 -14.62 -10.03 6.35
N LEU A 157 -14.41 -9.28 7.43
CA LEU A 157 -15.35 -9.08 8.53
C LEU A 157 -15.84 -7.64 8.54
N LEU A 158 -17.13 -7.44 8.72
CA LEU A 158 -17.76 -6.13 8.91
C LEU A 158 -18.10 -5.95 10.39
N TYR A 159 -17.63 -4.86 10.99
CA TYR A 159 -18.09 -4.45 12.31
C TYR A 159 -19.45 -3.76 12.20
N TRP A 160 -20.45 -4.27 12.92
CA TRP A 160 -21.82 -3.77 12.86
C TRP A 160 -22.50 -3.98 14.22
N ASP A 161 -23.17 -2.95 14.75
CA ASP A 161 -23.91 -3.03 16.03
C ASP A 161 -23.13 -3.66 17.21
N GLY A 162 -21.81 -3.42 17.28
CA GLY A 162 -20.95 -3.93 18.37
C GLY A 162 -20.25 -5.27 18.09
N ASP A 163 -20.63 -5.97 17.01
CA ASP A 163 -20.14 -7.31 16.70
C ASP A 163 -19.47 -7.40 15.32
N LEU A 164 -18.63 -8.43 15.14
CA LEU A 164 -17.99 -8.74 13.86
C LEU A 164 -18.78 -9.80 13.09
N TYR A 165 -19.16 -9.46 11.85
CA TYR A 165 -19.90 -10.34 10.96
C TYR A 165 -19.07 -10.74 9.74
N PRO A 166 -19.04 -12.03 9.36
CA PRO A 166 -18.42 -12.43 8.10
C PRO A 166 -19.16 -11.80 6.92
N VAL A 167 -18.41 -11.32 5.92
CA VAL A 167 -18.98 -10.71 4.72
C VAL A 167 -19.32 -11.80 3.70
N PRO A 168 -20.59 -11.94 3.29
CA PRO A 168 -20.99 -12.91 2.29
C PRO A 168 -20.75 -12.35 0.88
N ASP A 169 -19.51 -12.51 0.42
CA ASP A 169 -18.93 -11.91 -0.78
C ASP A 169 -19.15 -12.73 -2.07
N SER A 170 -19.66 -13.95 -1.95
CA SER A 170 -19.89 -14.88 -3.06
C SER A 170 -21.27 -15.52 -2.95
N ARG A 171 -21.77 -16.06 -4.07
CA ARG A 171 -23.05 -16.80 -4.07
C ARG A 171 -23.04 -17.97 -3.07
N GLN A 172 -21.91 -18.66 -2.96
CA GLN A 172 -21.73 -19.76 -2.02
C GLN A 172 -21.69 -19.26 -0.58
N ALA A 173 -21.01 -18.14 -0.31
CA ALA A 173 -20.97 -17.53 1.02
C ALA A 173 -22.36 -17.05 1.46
N ILE A 174 -23.10 -16.34 0.59
CA ILE A 174 -24.49 -15.91 0.86
C ILE A 174 -25.39 -17.12 1.18
N PHE A 175 -25.22 -18.23 0.46
CA PHE A 175 -25.99 -19.43 0.71
C PHE A 175 -25.66 -20.05 2.07
N LYS A 176 -24.37 -20.18 2.41
CA LYS A 176 -23.87 -20.76 3.67
C LYS A 176 -24.10 -19.88 4.90
N ASP A 177 -24.29 -18.57 4.72
CA ASP A 177 -24.44 -17.62 5.82
C ASP A 177 -25.68 -17.92 6.68
N THR A 178 -25.51 -18.13 7.99
CA THR A 178 -26.63 -18.41 8.90
C THR A 178 -27.18 -17.17 9.58
N THR A 179 -26.53 -16.02 9.42
CA THR A 179 -26.89 -14.73 10.02
C THR A 179 -27.91 -13.95 9.18
N LEU A 180 -27.92 -14.18 7.85
CA LEU A 180 -28.84 -13.53 6.93
C LEU A 180 -30.21 -14.23 6.84
N GLN A 181 -31.28 -13.44 6.86
CA GLN A 181 -32.64 -13.94 6.61
C GLN A 181 -32.84 -14.34 5.14
N LEU A 182 -33.85 -15.17 4.84
CA LEU A 182 -34.11 -15.62 3.47
C LEU A 182 -34.43 -14.46 2.50
N ARG A 183 -35.19 -13.46 2.97
CA ARG A 183 -35.51 -12.25 2.19
C ARG A 183 -34.25 -11.46 1.83
N GLU A 184 -33.39 -11.30 2.81
CA GLU A 184 -32.09 -10.67 2.72
C GLU A 184 -31.17 -11.37 1.71
N LYS A 185 -31.01 -12.69 1.83
CA LYS A 185 -30.26 -13.50 0.86
C LYS A 185 -30.77 -13.31 -0.57
N ASN A 186 -32.09 -13.34 -0.76
CA ASN A 186 -32.70 -13.17 -2.07
C ASN A 186 -32.41 -11.79 -2.69
N LEU A 187 -32.40 -10.73 -1.88
CA LEU A 187 -32.06 -9.38 -2.34
C LEU A 187 -30.59 -9.29 -2.78
N LEU A 188 -29.64 -9.81 -1.99
CA LEU A 188 -28.23 -9.86 -2.36
C LEU A 188 -28.00 -10.69 -3.63
N PHE A 189 -28.64 -11.86 -3.74
CA PHE A 189 -28.55 -12.68 -4.94
C PHE A 189 -29.05 -11.94 -6.19
N ARG A 190 -30.18 -11.25 -6.08
CA ARG A 190 -30.73 -10.46 -7.18
C ARG A 190 -29.79 -9.33 -7.58
N PHE A 191 -29.23 -8.62 -6.60
CA PHE A 191 -28.27 -7.55 -6.81
C PHE A 191 -27.02 -8.04 -7.55
N PHE A 192 -26.32 -9.06 -7.02
CA PHE A 192 -25.11 -9.58 -7.65
C PHE A 192 -25.39 -10.18 -9.03
N LYS A 193 -26.55 -10.83 -9.22
CA LYS A 193 -26.96 -11.34 -10.54
C LYS A 193 -27.14 -10.20 -11.55
N LEU A 194 -27.73 -9.09 -11.14
CA LEU A 194 -27.90 -7.90 -11.97
C LEU A 194 -26.56 -7.28 -12.34
N VAL A 195 -25.65 -7.12 -11.37
CA VAL A 195 -24.30 -6.60 -11.62
C VAL A 195 -23.52 -7.52 -12.56
N GLN A 196 -23.57 -8.85 -12.34
CA GLN A 196 -22.92 -9.83 -13.23
C GLN A 196 -23.50 -9.81 -14.65
N ALA A 197 -24.81 -9.61 -14.81
CA ALA A 197 -25.42 -9.47 -16.14
C ALA A 197 -24.92 -8.22 -16.86
N HIS A 198 -24.78 -7.08 -16.16
CA HIS A 198 -24.20 -5.88 -16.73
C HIS A 198 -22.73 -6.09 -17.12
N ILE A 199 -21.93 -6.72 -16.27
CA ILE A 199 -20.51 -7.02 -16.55
C ILE A 199 -20.37 -7.88 -17.81
N ALA A 200 -21.15 -8.97 -17.90
CA ALA A 200 -21.13 -9.86 -19.06
C ALA A 200 -21.55 -9.15 -20.36
N ALA A 201 -22.60 -8.32 -20.29
CA ALA A 201 -23.07 -7.56 -21.44
C ALA A 201 -22.10 -6.44 -21.87
N SER A 202 -21.32 -5.89 -20.93
CA SER A 202 -20.26 -4.91 -21.22
C SER A 202 -19.03 -5.58 -21.85
N ALA A 203 -18.64 -6.77 -21.38
CA ALA A 203 -17.52 -7.53 -21.95
C ALA A 203 -17.79 -8.05 -23.37
N ALA A 204 -19.05 -8.36 -23.72
CA ALA A 204 -19.44 -8.91 -25.02
C ALA A 204 -19.49 -7.88 -26.18
N GLY A 205 -19.28 -6.58 -25.93
CA GLY A 205 -19.61 -5.52 -26.89
C GLY A 205 -18.48 -5.03 -27.82
N ALA A 206 -18.19 -5.77 -28.91
CA ALA A 206 -17.63 -5.27 -30.19
C ALA A 206 -17.79 -6.27 -31.37
N ALA A 207 -18.02 -7.56 -31.11
CA ALA A 207 -18.03 -8.61 -32.15
C ALA A 207 -19.41 -9.19 -32.52
N ALA A 208 -20.48 -8.89 -31.79
CA ALA A 208 -21.81 -9.50 -32.03
C ALA A 208 -22.96 -8.56 -31.64
N ALA A 209 -23.12 -7.44 -32.35
CA ALA A 209 -24.36 -6.68 -32.30
C ALA A 209 -25.39 -7.32 -33.25
N GLY A 210 -25.96 -8.45 -32.83
CA GLY A 210 -27.19 -9.00 -33.39
C GLY A 210 -28.38 -8.53 -32.56
N GLU A 211 -29.41 -8.00 -33.22
CA GLU A 211 -30.65 -7.50 -32.64
C GLU A 211 -31.33 -8.58 -31.78
N GLY A 212 -31.29 -8.47 -30.44
CA GLY A 212 -32.00 -9.42 -29.58
C GLY A 212 -31.80 -9.34 -28.05
N GLU A 213 -30.66 -8.90 -27.52
CA GLU A 213 -30.39 -9.04 -26.06
C GLU A 213 -29.87 -7.75 -25.39
N ALA A 214 -30.68 -6.69 -25.38
CA ALA A 214 -30.43 -5.50 -24.57
C ALA A 214 -30.90 -5.64 -23.09
N SER A 215 -31.25 -6.85 -22.62
CA SER A 215 -31.94 -7.05 -21.34
C SER A 215 -31.03 -7.06 -20.10
N GLY A 216 -29.70 -7.06 -20.25
CA GLY A 216 -28.75 -7.24 -19.15
C GLY A 216 -27.96 -6.00 -18.72
N ARG A 217 -27.96 -4.92 -19.50
CA ARG A 217 -27.21 -3.70 -19.17
C ARG A 217 -28.01 -2.81 -18.24
N LEU A 218 -27.36 -2.34 -17.18
CA LEU A 218 -27.83 -1.19 -16.42
C LEU A 218 -28.00 0.04 -17.35
N PRO A 219 -29.10 0.79 -17.21
CA PRO A 219 -29.28 2.06 -17.91
C PRO A 219 -28.16 3.04 -17.56
N ASP A 220 -27.74 3.88 -18.51
CA ASP A 220 -26.70 4.90 -18.26
C ASP A 220 -27.12 5.87 -17.16
N GLU A 221 -28.42 6.21 -17.08
CA GLU A 221 -28.98 7.01 -16.00
C GLU A 221 -28.70 6.42 -14.62
N ASP A 222 -28.75 5.09 -14.46
CA ASP A 222 -28.43 4.43 -13.19
C ASP A 222 -26.92 4.39 -12.93
N LEU A 223 -26.09 4.30 -13.98
CA LEU A 223 -24.62 4.25 -13.85
C LEU A 223 -24.03 5.57 -13.31
N ASP A 224 -24.67 6.69 -13.64
CA ASP A 224 -24.20 8.02 -13.25
C ASP A 224 -24.77 8.48 -11.88
N LEU A 225 -25.68 7.70 -11.28
CA LEU A 225 -26.16 7.97 -9.92
C LEU A 225 -25.07 7.73 -8.87
N PRO A 226 -25.16 8.43 -7.72
CA PRO A 226 -24.48 8.01 -6.50
C PRO A 226 -24.76 6.55 -6.20
N PHE A 227 -23.71 5.78 -5.96
CA PHE A 227 -23.82 4.33 -5.80
C PHE A 227 -24.73 3.96 -4.61
N VAL A 228 -24.68 4.73 -3.53
CA VAL A 228 -25.58 4.58 -2.37
C VAL A 228 -27.06 4.69 -2.76
N GLU A 229 -27.43 5.60 -3.66
CA GLU A 229 -28.80 5.82 -4.12
C GLU A 229 -29.26 4.65 -4.99
N PHE A 230 -28.37 4.17 -5.86
CA PHE A 230 -28.62 2.95 -6.61
C PHE A 230 -28.85 1.75 -5.68
N LEU A 231 -28.03 1.56 -4.63
CA LEU A 231 -28.21 0.48 -3.65
C LEU A 231 -29.53 0.61 -2.86
N LYS A 232 -29.96 1.84 -2.54
CA LYS A 232 -31.29 2.10 -1.93
C LYS A 232 -32.41 1.69 -2.88
N ARG A 233 -32.32 1.98 -4.19
CA ARG A 233 -33.29 1.53 -5.21
C ARG A 233 -33.37 0.00 -5.31
N GLN A 234 -32.27 -0.71 -5.03
CA GLN A 234 -32.27 -2.18 -4.96
C GLN A 234 -32.89 -2.74 -3.67
N ASN A 235 -33.40 -1.89 -2.78
CA ASN A 235 -34.02 -2.23 -1.50
C ASN A 235 -33.10 -3.01 -0.53
N LEU A 236 -31.79 -2.76 -0.60
CA LEU A 236 -30.83 -3.34 0.34
C LEU A 236 -30.94 -2.69 1.72
N SER A 237 -30.93 -3.51 2.78
CA SER A 237 -30.94 -3.03 4.17
C SER A 237 -29.67 -2.22 4.48
N PRO A 238 -29.65 -1.36 5.53
CA PRO A 238 -28.47 -0.56 5.88
C PRO A 238 -27.20 -1.40 6.03
N LYS A 239 -27.28 -2.52 6.75
CA LYS A 239 -26.16 -3.47 6.91
C LYS A 239 -25.67 -4.01 5.56
N MET A 240 -26.58 -4.36 4.65
CA MET A 240 -26.21 -4.85 3.31
C MET A 240 -25.57 -3.78 2.45
N ARG A 241 -26.07 -2.54 2.51
CA ARG A 241 -25.42 -1.42 1.83
C ARG A 241 -24.01 -1.22 2.37
N ALA A 242 -23.82 -1.28 3.69
CA ALA A 242 -22.50 -1.18 4.30
C ALA A 242 -21.54 -2.30 3.84
N VAL A 243 -22.02 -3.54 3.74
CA VAL A 243 -21.25 -4.65 3.13
C VAL A 243 -20.81 -4.29 1.71
N VAL A 244 -21.75 -3.90 0.85
CA VAL A 244 -21.44 -3.63 -0.56
C VAL A 244 -20.51 -2.43 -0.71
N LEU A 245 -20.76 -1.35 0.03
CA LEU A 245 -20.01 -0.09 -0.05
C LEU A 245 -18.60 -0.23 0.54
N TYR A 246 -18.49 -0.69 1.78
CA TYR A 246 -17.26 -0.59 2.56
C TYR A 246 -16.42 -1.86 2.54
N ALA A 247 -17.04 -3.04 2.42
CA ALA A 247 -16.30 -4.32 2.43
C ALA A 247 -15.99 -4.90 1.05
N ILE A 248 -16.75 -4.51 0.01
CA ILE A 248 -16.56 -5.02 -1.37
C ILE A 248 -16.10 -3.89 -2.31
N ALA A 249 -16.86 -2.79 -2.40
CA ALA A 249 -16.49 -1.64 -3.22
C ALA A 249 -15.36 -0.79 -2.60
N MET A 250 -15.03 -1.06 -1.34
CA MET A 250 -13.94 -0.44 -0.58
C MET A 250 -14.04 1.09 -0.47
N ALA A 251 -15.24 1.65 -0.37
CA ALA A 251 -15.42 3.09 -0.10
C ALA A 251 -14.74 3.51 1.21
N ASP A 252 -14.20 4.73 1.24
CA ASP A 252 -13.51 5.27 2.40
C ASP A 252 -14.35 6.26 3.22
N TYR A 253 -15.24 7.01 2.58
CA TYR A 253 -16.03 8.08 3.22
C TYR A 253 -17.49 7.69 3.37
N ASP A 254 -18.19 8.31 4.32
CA ASP A 254 -19.64 8.11 4.52
C ASP A 254 -20.44 8.46 3.26
N GLN A 255 -20.92 7.43 2.58
CA GLN A 255 -21.70 7.55 1.37
C GLN A 255 -23.16 7.92 1.64
N ASP A 256 -23.71 7.67 2.84
CA ASP A 256 -25.09 8.04 3.16
C ASP A 256 -25.23 9.57 3.39
N GLY A 257 -24.14 10.25 3.77
CA GLY A 257 -24.04 11.70 3.93
C GLY A 257 -23.66 12.45 2.65
N VAL A 258 -24.48 12.33 1.60
CA VAL A 258 -24.16 12.79 0.22
C VAL A 258 -23.63 14.23 0.14
N GLU A 259 -24.22 15.18 0.87
CA GLU A 259 -23.82 16.60 0.81
C GLU A 259 -22.47 16.88 1.49
N SER A 260 -22.10 16.08 2.49
CA SER A 260 -20.88 16.23 3.28
C SER A 260 -19.76 15.26 2.88
N CYS A 261 -20.01 14.37 1.92
CA CYS A 261 -19.09 13.32 1.53
C CYS A 261 -17.96 13.87 0.65
N GLU A 262 -16.71 13.76 1.12
CA GLU A 262 -15.54 14.22 0.36
C GLU A 262 -15.36 13.47 -0.96
N ARG A 263 -15.69 12.17 -1.00
CA ARG A 263 -15.57 11.33 -2.19
C ARG A 263 -16.75 10.37 -2.34
N LEU A 264 -17.74 10.79 -3.13
CA LEU A 264 -18.92 9.98 -3.41
C LEU A 264 -18.65 9.05 -4.60
N LEU A 265 -18.91 7.76 -4.43
CA LEU A 265 -18.79 6.79 -5.51
C LEU A 265 -19.97 6.89 -6.47
N THR A 266 -19.68 6.89 -7.76
CA THR A 266 -20.69 6.67 -8.79
C THR A 266 -21.03 5.17 -8.90
N THR A 267 -22.22 4.86 -9.40
CA THR A 267 -22.63 3.47 -9.63
C THR A 267 -21.70 2.76 -10.61
N ARG A 268 -21.19 3.48 -11.61
CA ARG A 268 -20.16 2.98 -12.53
C ARG A 268 -18.88 2.53 -11.82
N GLU A 269 -18.36 3.35 -10.89
CA GLU A 269 -17.17 3.00 -10.09
C GLU A 269 -17.44 1.82 -9.15
N GLY A 270 -18.58 1.83 -8.46
CA GLY A 270 -19.01 0.74 -7.58
C GLY A 270 -19.11 -0.59 -8.33
N VAL A 271 -19.76 -0.60 -9.49
CA VAL A 271 -19.89 -1.77 -10.36
C VAL A 271 -18.52 -2.23 -10.89
N LYS A 272 -17.63 -1.32 -11.27
CA LYS A 272 -16.27 -1.65 -11.72
C LYS A 272 -15.48 -2.37 -10.62
N THR A 273 -15.55 -1.88 -9.37
CA THR A 273 -14.87 -2.52 -8.24
C THR A 273 -15.49 -3.88 -7.89
N ILE A 274 -16.83 -4.01 -7.94
CA ILE A 274 -17.49 -5.32 -7.75
C ILE A 274 -17.07 -6.30 -8.86
N ALA A 275 -16.92 -5.84 -10.10
CA ALA A 275 -16.45 -6.67 -11.19
C ALA A 275 -15.03 -7.20 -10.96
N LEU A 276 -14.13 -6.33 -10.50
CA LEU A 276 -12.76 -6.71 -10.12
C LEU A 276 -12.76 -7.71 -8.96
N TYR A 277 -13.53 -7.43 -7.90
CA TYR A 277 -13.67 -8.32 -6.75
C TYR A 277 -14.17 -9.69 -7.20
N SER A 278 -15.28 -9.74 -7.94
CA SER A 278 -15.88 -10.99 -8.43
C SER A 278 -14.97 -11.76 -9.38
N SER A 279 -14.13 -11.08 -10.15
CA SER A 279 -13.15 -11.73 -11.06
C SER A 279 -11.92 -12.23 -10.32
N SER A 280 -11.72 -11.78 -9.08
CA SER A 280 -10.59 -12.17 -8.23
C SER A 280 -10.87 -13.42 -7.41
N ILE A 281 -12.11 -13.61 -6.94
CA ILE A 281 -12.51 -14.79 -6.16
C ILE A 281 -12.20 -16.07 -6.94
N GLY A 282 -11.44 -16.97 -6.33
CA GLY A 282 -11.11 -18.28 -6.91
C GLY A 282 -10.26 -18.23 -8.18
N ARG A 283 -9.62 -17.09 -8.49
CA ARG A 283 -8.75 -16.96 -9.68
C ARG A 283 -7.49 -17.83 -9.57
N PHE A 284 -6.96 -18.02 -8.37
CA PHE A 284 -5.82 -18.90 -8.11
C PHE A 284 -6.25 -20.09 -7.27
N ALA A 285 -5.77 -21.29 -7.59
CA ALA A 285 -6.13 -22.52 -6.88
C ALA A 285 -5.78 -22.48 -5.38
N ASN A 286 -4.73 -21.74 -5.02
CA ASN A 286 -4.25 -21.59 -3.64
C ASN A 286 -4.82 -20.32 -2.95
N ALA A 287 -5.74 -19.60 -3.60
CA ALA A 287 -6.40 -18.43 -3.04
C ALA A 287 -7.90 -18.45 -3.37
N GLU A 288 -8.69 -18.99 -2.45
CA GLU A 288 -10.15 -19.08 -2.62
C GLU A 288 -10.83 -17.70 -2.56
N GLY A 289 -10.26 -16.76 -1.79
CA GLY A 289 -10.78 -15.39 -1.65
C GLY A 289 -10.37 -14.46 -2.80
N ALA A 290 -10.79 -13.19 -2.72
CA ALA A 290 -10.46 -12.17 -3.71
C ALA A 290 -9.04 -11.58 -3.54
N PHE A 291 -8.43 -11.75 -2.37
CA PHE A 291 -7.18 -11.06 -1.99
C PHE A 291 -6.00 -11.99 -1.79
N ILE A 292 -4.84 -11.47 -2.16
CA ILE A 292 -3.52 -12.02 -1.86
C ILE A 292 -2.62 -10.95 -1.24
N TYR A 293 -1.60 -11.40 -0.52
CA TYR A 293 -0.61 -10.57 0.15
C TYR A 293 0.80 -11.19 -0.01
N PRO A 294 1.85 -10.40 -0.26
CA PRO A 294 3.21 -10.90 -0.45
C PRO A 294 3.82 -11.45 0.84
N MET A 295 4.42 -12.63 0.77
CA MET A 295 5.29 -13.16 1.83
C MET A 295 6.40 -12.15 2.13
N TYR A 296 6.78 -12.01 3.40
CA TYR A 296 7.78 -11.05 3.90
C TYR A 296 7.38 -9.57 3.83
N GLY A 297 6.18 -9.24 3.34
CA GLY A 297 5.62 -7.89 3.33
C GLY A 297 5.72 -7.19 1.96
N HIS A 298 5.14 -5.99 1.88
CA HIS A 298 5.02 -5.24 0.62
C HIS A 298 6.35 -4.73 0.03
N GLY A 299 7.43 -4.70 0.81
CA GLY A 299 8.78 -4.32 0.39
C GLY A 299 9.39 -5.25 -0.67
N GLU A 300 8.88 -6.49 -0.80
CA GLU A 300 9.26 -7.41 -1.87
C GLU A 300 8.79 -6.92 -3.25
N LEU A 301 7.70 -6.15 -3.33
CA LEU A 301 7.16 -5.67 -4.61
C LEU A 301 8.13 -4.68 -5.31
N PRO A 302 8.58 -3.57 -4.67
CA PRO A 302 9.61 -2.72 -5.27
C PRO A 302 10.89 -3.49 -5.61
N GLN A 303 11.32 -4.41 -4.74
CA GLN A 303 12.54 -5.18 -4.95
C GLN A 303 12.45 -6.06 -6.22
N ALA A 304 11.29 -6.66 -6.49
CA ALA A 304 11.06 -7.47 -7.69
C ALA A 304 11.25 -6.65 -8.99
N PHE A 305 10.82 -5.39 -9.00
CA PHE A 305 11.02 -4.50 -10.15
C PHE A 305 12.42 -3.90 -10.20
N CYS A 306 13.04 -3.62 -9.04
CA CYS A 306 14.41 -3.13 -8.97
C CYS A 306 15.41 -4.11 -9.60
N ARG A 307 15.12 -5.42 -9.65
CA ARG A 307 15.97 -6.41 -10.33
C ARG A 307 16.10 -6.16 -11.83
N CYS A 308 15.24 -5.35 -12.44
CA CYS A 308 15.31 -4.96 -13.85
C CYS A 308 16.25 -3.76 -14.12
N ALA A 309 16.76 -3.09 -13.07
CA ALA A 309 17.61 -1.91 -13.20
C ALA A 309 18.80 -1.95 -12.22
N ALA A 310 19.87 -1.22 -12.52
CA ALA A 310 20.99 -1.08 -11.59
C ALA A 310 20.58 -0.15 -10.42
N VAL A 311 20.74 -0.63 -9.18
CA VAL A 311 20.42 0.15 -7.97
C VAL A 311 21.68 0.41 -7.15
N LEU A 312 21.90 1.67 -6.83
CA LEU A 312 23.03 2.15 -6.05
C LEU A 312 22.59 2.60 -4.66
N ARG A 313 23.24 2.07 -3.62
CA ARG A 313 22.99 2.46 -2.22
C ARG A 313 23.81 3.68 -1.84
N MET A 314 23.49 4.80 -2.47
CA MET A 314 24.22 6.06 -2.32
C MET A 314 23.24 7.24 -2.30
N PRO A 315 23.36 8.14 -1.31
CA PRO A 315 22.57 9.36 -1.30
C PRO A 315 22.92 10.31 -2.46
N ALA A 316 21.90 10.95 -3.03
CA ALA A 316 22.05 12.19 -3.77
C ALA A 316 22.09 13.36 -2.78
N THR A 317 23.07 14.25 -2.91
CA THR A 317 23.31 15.39 -2.01
C THR A 317 22.90 16.74 -2.58
N ALA A 318 22.87 16.88 -3.92
CA ALA A 318 22.44 18.11 -4.57
C ALA A 318 21.78 17.84 -5.94
N LEU A 319 20.97 18.79 -6.38
CA LEU A 319 20.42 18.86 -7.73
C LEU A 319 21.28 19.78 -8.60
N LEU A 320 21.61 19.35 -9.81
CA LEU A 320 22.35 20.15 -10.79
C LEU A 320 21.36 20.96 -11.63
N VAL A 321 21.58 22.27 -11.74
CA VAL A 321 20.67 23.21 -12.41
C VAL A 321 21.32 23.81 -13.65
N ASP A 322 20.55 23.86 -14.74
CA ASP A 322 20.85 24.63 -15.95
C ASP A 322 20.09 25.96 -15.85
N GLU A 323 20.80 27.01 -15.39
CA GLU A 323 20.27 28.36 -15.14
C GLU A 323 19.65 29.00 -16.39
N GLU A 324 20.19 28.70 -17.58
CA GLU A 324 19.67 29.25 -18.84
C GLU A 324 18.31 28.65 -19.20
N LYS A 325 18.16 27.33 -18.99
CA LYS A 325 16.92 26.61 -19.31
C LYS A 325 15.96 26.49 -18.14
N LYS A 326 16.36 26.96 -16.95
CA LYS A 326 15.63 26.84 -15.68
C LYS A 326 15.11 25.41 -15.42
N ARG A 327 15.98 24.41 -15.57
CA ARG A 327 15.64 22.99 -15.37
C ARG A 327 16.73 22.25 -14.61
N TYR A 328 16.33 21.16 -13.97
CA TYR A 328 17.27 20.20 -13.41
C TYR A 328 17.89 19.35 -14.53
N VAL A 329 19.20 19.09 -14.42
CA VAL A 329 19.98 18.36 -15.44
C VAL A 329 20.72 17.16 -14.90
N GLY A 330 20.58 16.88 -13.61
CA GLY A 330 21.31 15.81 -12.95
C GLY A 330 21.32 15.93 -11.44
N ILE A 331 22.11 15.08 -10.82
CA ILE A 331 22.31 15.01 -9.36
C ILE A 331 23.80 14.97 -9.03
N ARG A 332 24.15 15.46 -7.85
CA ARG A 332 25.43 15.19 -7.20
C ARG A 332 25.24 14.07 -6.21
N LEU A 333 26.12 13.07 -6.26
CA LEU A 333 26.13 11.96 -5.32
C LEU A 333 26.96 12.28 -4.08
N ALA A 334 26.75 11.51 -3.01
CA ALA A 334 27.57 11.60 -1.79
C ALA A 334 29.06 11.32 -2.03
N SER A 335 29.42 10.63 -3.12
CA SER A 335 30.82 10.49 -3.58
C SER A 335 31.43 11.81 -4.10
N GLY A 336 30.62 12.87 -4.27
CA GLY A 336 31.00 14.12 -4.93
C GLY A 336 30.90 14.07 -6.46
N GLN A 337 30.53 12.91 -7.02
CA GLN A 337 30.39 12.73 -8.47
C GLN A 337 29.09 13.37 -9.00
N ASP A 338 29.20 14.12 -10.08
CA ASP A 338 28.07 14.68 -10.82
C ASP A 338 27.57 13.66 -11.86
N ILE A 339 26.27 13.37 -11.85
CA ILE A 339 25.59 12.51 -12.82
C ILE A 339 24.55 13.33 -13.58
N LEU A 340 24.63 13.34 -14.89
CA LEU A 340 23.72 14.06 -15.77
C LEU A 340 22.56 13.17 -16.25
N CYS A 341 21.40 13.77 -16.48
CA CYS A 341 20.24 13.08 -17.01
C CYS A 341 19.32 13.95 -17.88
N GLN A 342 18.53 13.28 -18.74
CA GLN A 342 17.44 13.95 -19.47
C GLN A 342 16.19 14.08 -18.61
N GLN A 343 15.86 13.04 -17.84
CA GLN A 343 14.72 13.00 -16.94
C GLN A 343 15.18 12.65 -15.52
N LEU A 344 14.72 13.46 -14.56
CA LEU A 344 14.99 13.28 -13.14
C LEU A 344 13.68 13.01 -12.41
N ILE A 345 13.62 11.88 -11.70
CA ILE A 345 12.49 11.47 -10.88
C ILE A 345 12.94 11.37 -9.42
N LEU A 346 12.20 12.01 -8.53
CA LEU A 346 12.53 12.09 -7.11
C LEU A 346 11.44 11.42 -6.26
N ASP A 347 11.87 10.63 -5.27
CA ASP A 347 11.02 10.11 -4.20
C ASP A 347 10.32 11.27 -3.46
N PRO A 348 9.06 11.08 -3.01
CA PRO A 348 8.27 12.14 -2.38
C PRO A 348 8.87 12.74 -1.10
N SER A 349 9.84 12.08 -0.47
CA SER A 349 10.53 12.62 0.70
C SER A 349 11.49 13.74 0.35
N TYR A 350 11.89 13.90 -0.91
CA TYR A 350 12.78 14.99 -1.32
C TYR A 350 12.06 16.33 -1.44
N GLU A 351 12.63 17.36 -0.83
CA GLU A 351 12.19 18.74 -1.03
C GLU A 351 12.71 19.23 -2.38
N ILE A 352 11.80 19.59 -3.29
CA ILE A 352 12.13 20.12 -4.62
C ILE A 352 12.06 21.65 -4.58
N PRO A 353 13.19 22.36 -4.66
CA PRO A 353 13.19 23.82 -4.69
C PRO A 353 12.50 24.35 -5.95
N PRO A 354 11.67 25.39 -5.85
CA PRO A 354 11.07 26.01 -7.04
C PRO A 354 12.13 26.79 -7.82
N LEU A 355 12.26 26.50 -9.12
CA LEU A 355 13.07 27.27 -10.06
C LEU A 355 12.19 28.37 -10.69
N ASP A 356 12.06 29.52 -10.04
CA ASP A 356 11.38 30.74 -10.53
C ASP A 356 10.01 30.53 -11.22
N MET A 357 9.05 29.90 -10.55
CA MET A 357 7.64 30.02 -10.92
C MET A 357 6.96 31.03 -9.97
N PRO A 358 6.23 32.05 -10.47
CA PRO A 358 5.32 32.80 -9.60
C PRO A 358 4.28 31.80 -9.09
N SER A 359 4.36 31.44 -7.81
CA SER A 359 3.40 30.54 -7.18
C SER A 359 2.10 31.32 -6.90
N ASP A 360 1.37 31.66 -7.96
CA ASP A 360 -0.02 32.11 -7.90
C ASP A 360 -1.00 30.93 -7.96
N ALA A 361 -0.51 29.69 -7.82
CA ALA A 361 -1.37 28.56 -7.55
C ALA A 361 -1.85 28.67 -6.09
N PRO A 362 -3.14 28.87 -5.82
CA PRO A 362 -3.63 28.77 -4.47
C PRO A 362 -3.37 27.32 -4.01
N VAL A 363 -2.46 27.13 -3.07
CA VAL A 363 -2.33 25.85 -2.32
C VAL A 363 -3.57 25.76 -1.42
N SER A 364 -4.73 25.59 -2.05
CA SER A 364 -6.07 25.74 -1.46
C SER A 364 -6.74 24.40 -1.24
N ASN A 365 -5.97 23.36 -0.95
CA ASN A 365 -6.49 22.14 -0.35
C ASN A 365 -5.61 21.83 0.86
N LEU A 366 -6.22 21.65 2.04
CA LEU A 366 -5.48 21.11 3.17
C LEU A 366 -4.80 19.80 2.73
N PRO A 367 -3.55 19.54 3.15
CA PRO A 367 -2.87 18.30 2.79
C PRO A 367 -3.71 17.12 3.29
N ARG A 368 -4.04 16.20 2.38
CA ARG A 368 -4.75 14.95 2.75
C ARG A 368 -3.81 14.13 3.62
N LYS A 369 -4.34 13.49 4.66
CA LYS A 369 -3.56 12.68 5.60
C LYS A 369 -4.19 11.31 5.78
N VAL A 370 -3.38 10.38 6.26
CA VAL A 370 -3.83 9.04 6.66
C VAL A 370 -3.27 8.77 8.04
N ALA A 371 -4.14 8.43 8.99
CA ALA A 371 -3.71 7.87 10.25
C ALA A 371 -3.49 6.36 10.07
N ARG A 372 -2.34 5.86 10.50
CA ARG A 372 -1.95 4.46 10.40
C ARG A 372 -1.65 3.90 11.79
N GLY A 373 -1.95 2.62 11.97
CA GLY A 373 -1.62 1.85 13.18
C GLY A 373 -0.92 0.56 12.82
N ILE A 374 0.08 0.16 13.61
CA ILE A 374 0.74 -1.14 13.54
C ILE A 374 0.65 -1.76 14.93
N CYS A 375 0.05 -2.92 15.03
CA CYS A 375 -0.18 -3.61 16.30
C CYS A 375 0.43 -5.02 16.26
N ILE A 376 0.91 -5.48 17.41
CA ILE A 376 1.26 -6.89 17.66
C ILE A 376 0.24 -7.45 18.62
N ILE A 377 -0.40 -8.55 18.23
CA ILE A 377 -1.45 -9.20 19.02
C ILE A 377 -1.14 -10.69 19.23
N SER A 378 -1.64 -11.22 20.34
CA SER A 378 -1.32 -12.58 20.82
C SER A 378 -2.20 -13.70 20.25
N SER A 379 -3.33 -13.35 19.62
CA SER A 379 -4.25 -14.31 19.01
C SER A 379 -4.99 -13.68 17.84
N SER A 380 -5.60 -14.50 17.00
CA SER A 380 -6.41 -14.00 15.88
C SER A 380 -7.74 -13.40 16.36
N VAL A 381 -8.19 -12.33 15.72
CA VAL A 381 -9.51 -11.69 15.87
C VAL A 381 -10.64 -12.68 15.61
N ARG A 382 -10.44 -13.61 14.67
CA ARG A 382 -11.36 -14.72 14.39
C ARG A 382 -10.65 -16.05 14.63
N GLN A 383 -11.29 -16.94 15.38
CA GLN A 383 -10.72 -18.25 15.68
C GLN A 383 -10.36 -19.00 14.38
N ASP A 384 -9.21 -19.66 14.40
CA ASP A 384 -8.70 -20.52 13.32
C ASP A 384 -8.49 -19.84 11.95
N THR A 385 -8.43 -18.51 11.89
CA THR A 385 -8.04 -17.78 10.68
C THR A 385 -6.64 -17.21 10.83
N SER A 386 -5.81 -17.31 9.79
CA SER A 386 -4.47 -16.71 9.82
C SER A 386 -4.51 -15.25 9.39
N ASN A 387 -5.05 -14.98 8.19
CA ASN A 387 -5.06 -13.64 7.58
C ASN A 387 -6.50 -13.14 7.39
N VAL A 388 -6.87 -11.99 7.97
CA VAL A 388 -8.25 -11.49 7.94
C VAL A 388 -8.30 -9.97 7.77
N LEU A 389 -9.25 -9.50 6.97
CA LEU A 389 -9.57 -8.08 6.82
C LEU A 389 -10.78 -7.75 7.69
N VAL A 390 -10.69 -6.71 8.51
CA VAL A 390 -11.81 -6.15 9.27
C VAL A 390 -12.10 -4.74 8.77
N VAL A 391 -13.38 -4.44 8.63
CA VAL A 391 -13.87 -3.14 8.16
C VAL A 391 -14.82 -2.56 9.19
N PHE A 392 -14.51 -1.35 9.65
CA PHE A 392 -15.39 -0.49 10.43
C PHE A 392 -16.00 0.54 9.49
N PRO A 393 -17.27 0.42 9.09
CA PRO A 393 -17.96 1.46 8.35
C PRO A 393 -17.91 2.82 9.07
N PRO A 394 -18.09 3.93 8.35
CA PRO A 394 -18.38 5.22 8.97
C PRO A 394 -19.52 5.09 9.99
N LYS A 395 -19.43 5.84 11.09
CA LYS A 395 -20.39 5.86 12.20
C LYS A 395 -20.51 4.57 13.01
N SER A 396 -19.67 3.55 12.76
CA SER A 396 -19.76 2.27 13.46
C SER A 396 -18.99 2.24 14.78
N LEU A 397 -17.92 3.03 14.92
CA LEU A 397 -17.17 3.18 16.17
C LEU A 397 -17.70 4.35 17.01
N GLU A 398 -17.92 5.49 16.37
CA GLU A 398 -18.43 6.73 16.97
C GLU A 398 -19.24 7.51 15.92
N GLU A 399 -20.20 8.33 16.33
CA GLU A 399 -21.10 9.05 15.42
C GLU A 399 -20.36 10.10 14.55
N GLU A 400 -19.26 10.65 15.05
CA GLU A 400 -18.41 11.61 14.34
C GLU A 400 -17.44 10.94 13.34
N GLN A 401 -17.36 9.60 13.32
CA GLN A 401 -16.49 8.86 12.41
C GLN A 401 -17.02 8.94 10.96
N ILE A 402 -16.47 9.85 10.16
CA ILE A 402 -16.88 10.07 8.76
C ILE A 402 -16.17 9.17 7.74
N THR A 403 -15.11 8.47 8.14
CA THR A 403 -14.33 7.57 7.29
C THR A 403 -14.33 6.13 7.80
N ALA A 404 -14.19 5.16 6.90
CA ALA A 404 -14.06 3.76 7.24
C ALA A 404 -12.66 3.48 7.82
N VAL A 405 -12.59 2.71 8.90
CA VAL A 405 -11.32 2.20 9.43
C VAL A 405 -11.12 0.77 8.93
N ARG A 406 -9.95 0.50 8.34
CA ARG A 406 -9.58 -0.83 7.84
C ARG A 406 -8.52 -1.44 8.72
N VAL A 407 -8.67 -2.72 9.03
CA VAL A 407 -7.69 -3.49 9.82
C VAL A 407 -7.33 -4.76 9.09
N LEU A 408 -6.07 -4.93 8.72
CA LEU A 408 -5.56 -6.16 8.14
C LEU A 408 -4.72 -6.89 9.18
N GLN A 409 -5.22 -8.04 9.65
CA GLN A 409 -4.47 -8.95 10.50
C GLN A 409 -3.75 -9.98 9.64
N LEU A 410 -2.46 -10.15 9.91
CA LEU A 410 -1.57 -11.12 9.27
C LEU A 410 -0.93 -12.02 10.31
N SER A 411 -0.82 -13.30 9.98
CA SER A 411 -0.16 -14.28 10.84
C SER A 411 1.29 -14.56 10.43
N SER A 412 1.99 -15.32 11.26
CA SER A 412 3.31 -15.87 10.95
C SER A 412 3.39 -16.70 9.66
N ASN A 413 2.26 -17.13 9.07
CA ASN A 413 2.28 -17.84 7.79
C ASN A 413 2.86 -16.97 6.67
N LEU A 414 2.82 -15.63 6.80
CA LEU A 414 3.40 -14.67 5.86
C LEU A 414 4.86 -14.32 6.16
N ALA A 415 5.46 -14.95 7.17
CA ALA A 415 6.82 -14.67 7.64
C ALA A 415 7.05 -13.21 8.09
N VAL A 416 5.98 -12.47 8.41
CA VAL A 416 6.04 -11.10 8.95
C VAL A 416 6.20 -11.06 10.48
N CYS A 417 5.94 -12.17 11.18
CA CYS A 417 6.08 -12.26 12.63
C CYS A 417 6.33 -13.71 13.11
N PRO A 418 6.76 -13.92 14.37
CA PRO A 418 6.96 -15.25 14.95
C PRO A 418 5.67 -16.09 15.05
N PRO A 419 5.77 -17.45 15.03
CA PRO A 419 4.64 -18.33 15.26
C PRO A 419 3.89 -18.05 16.56
N GLY A 420 2.56 -18.12 16.52
CA GLY A 420 1.68 -17.83 17.66
C GLY A 420 1.43 -16.34 17.90
N MET A 421 1.95 -15.46 17.03
CA MET A 421 1.70 -14.02 17.07
C MET A 421 1.14 -13.55 15.72
N PHE A 422 0.57 -12.34 15.75
CA PHE A 422 -0.04 -11.71 14.59
C PHE A 422 0.32 -10.24 14.55
N MET A 423 0.44 -9.70 13.34
CA MET A 423 0.52 -8.26 13.08
C MET A 423 -0.84 -7.76 12.62
N ALA A 424 -1.26 -6.59 13.10
CA ALA A 424 -2.46 -5.93 12.62
C ALA A 424 -2.14 -4.51 12.15
N TYR A 425 -2.43 -4.21 10.90
CA TYR A 425 -2.27 -2.88 10.31
C TYR A 425 -3.60 -2.19 10.24
N LEU A 426 -3.67 -0.96 10.73
CA LEU A 426 -4.88 -0.14 10.71
C LEU A 426 -4.65 1.08 9.82
N SER A 427 -5.67 1.53 9.11
CA SER A 427 -5.64 2.82 8.43
C SER A 427 -7.01 3.47 8.31
N THR A 428 -7.00 4.80 8.33
CA THR A 428 -8.17 5.63 8.01
C THR A 428 -7.72 6.95 7.40
N PRO A 429 -8.35 7.42 6.31
CA PRO A 429 -8.12 8.78 5.82
C PRO A 429 -8.58 9.80 6.87
N CYS A 430 -7.87 10.91 6.98
CA CYS A 430 -8.22 12.01 7.85
C CYS A 430 -7.73 13.36 7.30
N THR A 431 -8.40 14.44 7.68
CA THR A 431 -7.98 15.81 7.39
C THR A 431 -7.14 16.38 8.54
N ASP A 432 -7.49 16.01 9.78
CA ASP A 432 -6.74 16.34 10.98
C ASP A 432 -6.15 15.10 11.65
N ALA A 433 -4.94 15.26 12.21
CA ALA A 433 -4.20 14.17 12.84
C ALA A 433 -4.88 13.63 14.10
N PHE A 434 -5.58 14.50 14.85
CA PHE A 434 -6.19 14.14 16.12
C PHE A 434 -7.37 13.18 15.93
N THR A 435 -8.31 13.52 15.04
CA THR A 435 -9.47 12.68 14.69
C THR A 435 -9.02 11.37 14.07
N GLY A 436 -8.03 11.40 13.18
CA GLY A 436 -7.45 10.19 12.60
C GLY A 436 -6.90 9.23 13.66
N LYS A 437 -6.04 9.73 14.56
CA LYS A 437 -5.49 8.92 15.67
C LYS A 437 -6.60 8.42 16.60
N LYS A 438 -7.60 9.25 16.92
CA LYS A 438 -8.75 8.86 17.75
C LYS A 438 -9.50 7.68 17.13
N CYS A 439 -9.76 7.71 15.82
CA CYS A 439 -10.43 6.60 15.12
C CYS A 439 -9.61 5.31 15.18
N ILE A 440 -8.29 5.39 14.99
CA ILE A 440 -7.39 4.22 15.11
C ILE A 440 -7.42 3.65 16.53
N SER A 441 -7.32 4.50 17.56
CA SER A 441 -7.40 4.06 18.96
C SER A 441 -8.73 3.41 19.29
N LYS A 442 -9.85 3.96 18.80
CA LYS A 442 -11.18 3.37 18.98
C LYS A 442 -11.32 2.00 18.32
N ALA A 443 -10.75 1.82 17.12
CA ALA A 443 -10.71 0.52 16.46
C ALA A 443 -9.85 -0.50 17.23
N ILE A 444 -8.71 -0.06 17.77
CA ILE A 444 -7.86 -0.87 18.66
C ILE A 444 -8.64 -1.32 19.90
N ASP A 445 -9.33 -0.42 20.58
CA ASP A 445 -10.14 -0.73 21.78
C ASP A 445 -11.35 -1.63 21.46
N ALA A 446 -11.93 -1.47 20.28
CA ALA A 446 -13.02 -2.32 19.80
C ALA A 446 -12.53 -3.76 19.56
N LEU A 447 -11.35 -3.96 18.97
CA LEU A 447 -10.85 -5.28 18.62
C LEU A 447 -10.05 -5.98 19.72
N PHE A 448 -9.27 -5.25 20.51
CA PHE A 448 -8.23 -5.82 21.34
C PHE A 448 -8.43 -5.52 22.83
N SER A 449 -7.97 -6.45 23.67
CA SER A 449 -7.88 -6.26 25.12
C SER A 449 -6.49 -5.76 25.48
N THR A 450 -6.40 -4.71 26.31
CA THR A 450 -5.13 -4.25 26.89
C THR A 450 -4.88 -5.00 28.20
N LYS A 451 -3.65 -5.49 28.43
CA LYS A 451 -3.29 -6.03 29.74
C LYS A 451 -3.21 -4.87 30.73
N VAL A 452 -4.25 -4.65 31.51
CA VAL A 452 -4.15 -3.81 32.70
C VAL A 452 -3.28 -4.57 33.71
N SER A 453 -2.04 -4.11 33.89
CA SER A 453 -1.26 -4.41 35.08
C SER A 453 -1.95 -3.77 36.28
N ASN A 454 -2.88 -4.48 36.91
CA ASN A 454 -3.30 -4.19 38.28
C ASN A 454 -3.21 -5.47 39.09
N ASP A 455 -2.35 -5.41 40.09
CA ASP A 455 -2.33 -6.25 41.26
C ASP A 455 -3.75 -6.46 41.80
N LEU A 456 -4.17 -7.71 41.91
CA LEU A 456 -4.97 -8.24 43.01
C LEU A 456 -5.01 -9.76 42.86
N GLU A 457 -4.01 -10.40 43.46
CA GLU A 457 -4.24 -11.66 44.16
C GLU A 457 -5.43 -11.48 45.10
N ASP A 458 -6.61 -11.87 44.65
CA ASP A 458 -7.64 -12.59 45.41
C ASP A 458 -8.96 -12.49 44.66
N HIS A 459 -9.40 -13.61 44.10
CA HIS A 459 -10.71 -14.22 44.34
C HIS A 459 -10.90 -15.34 43.33
N LEU A 460 -10.29 -16.48 43.66
CA LEU A 460 -10.75 -17.77 43.19
C LEU A 460 -12.20 -17.98 43.66
N GLU A 461 -12.99 -18.56 42.76
CA GLU A 461 -14.32 -19.16 42.96
C GLU A 461 -15.53 -18.20 43.03
N LYS A 462 -16.17 -17.98 41.89
CA LYS A 462 -17.57 -18.40 41.60
C LYS A 462 -18.10 -17.76 40.32
N ASN A 463 -18.25 -18.56 39.27
CA ASN A 463 -19.51 -18.82 38.57
C ASN A 463 -19.23 -19.45 37.20
N SER A 464 -19.54 -20.74 37.12
CA SER A 464 -19.71 -21.49 35.90
C SER A 464 -21.03 -21.11 35.21
N GLU A 465 -20.97 -21.08 33.87
CA GLU A 465 -22.07 -21.06 32.90
C GLU A 465 -22.84 -19.74 32.73
N GLU A 466 -22.42 -18.91 31.76
CA GLU A 466 -23.24 -18.25 30.72
C GLU A 466 -22.46 -17.10 30.06
N ASN A 467 -21.83 -17.39 28.91
CA ASN A 467 -21.63 -16.54 27.71
C ASN A 467 -20.37 -17.00 26.97
N LYS A 468 -20.54 -17.57 25.76
CA LYS A 468 -19.47 -17.71 24.77
C LYS A 468 -19.17 -16.32 24.18
N GLU A 469 -18.77 -15.38 25.01
CA GLU A 469 -18.24 -14.11 24.54
C GLU A 469 -16.86 -14.40 23.95
N SER A 470 -16.69 -14.13 22.66
CA SER A 470 -15.41 -14.32 21.98
C SER A 470 -14.36 -13.45 22.68
N VAL A 471 -13.39 -14.09 23.35
CA VAL A 471 -12.32 -13.38 24.06
C VAL A 471 -11.53 -12.54 23.06
N LYS A 472 -11.57 -11.21 23.22
CA LYS A 472 -10.81 -10.27 22.38
C LYS A 472 -9.30 -10.56 22.46
N PRO A 473 -8.57 -10.59 21.32
CA PRO A 473 -7.12 -10.77 21.33
C PRO A 473 -6.41 -9.75 22.23
N THR A 474 -5.37 -10.17 22.91
CA THR A 474 -4.59 -9.24 23.74
C THR A 474 -3.60 -8.46 22.87
N LEU A 475 -3.64 -7.12 22.99
CA LEU A 475 -2.67 -6.19 22.42
C LEU A 475 -1.37 -6.22 23.21
N LEU A 476 -0.25 -6.49 22.54
CA LEU A 476 1.08 -6.56 23.15
C LEU A 476 1.86 -5.25 22.95
N TRP A 477 1.77 -4.70 21.73
CA TRP A 477 2.45 -3.47 21.34
C TRP A 477 1.68 -2.78 20.22
N SER A 478 1.71 -1.45 20.18
CA SER A 478 1.19 -0.65 19.08
C SER A 478 2.08 0.54 18.75
N CYS A 479 2.04 0.95 17.48
CA CYS A 479 2.53 2.22 16.98
C CYS A 479 1.45 2.89 16.16
N VAL A 480 1.16 4.16 16.44
CA VAL A 480 0.21 4.99 15.69
C VAL A 480 0.97 6.20 15.16
N TYR A 481 0.76 6.55 13.90
CA TYR A 481 1.40 7.70 13.26
C TYR A 481 0.51 8.27 12.16
N VAL A 482 0.78 9.50 11.75
CA VAL A 482 0.05 10.17 10.67
C VAL A 482 0.98 10.42 9.50
N GLN A 483 0.55 10.00 8.32
CA GLN A 483 1.27 10.19 7.07
C GLN A 483 0.57 11.25 6.22
N GLU A 484 1.35 12.20 5.68
CA GLU A 484 0.87 13.14 4.68
C GLU A 484 0.81 12.48 3.30
N ILE A 485 -0.25 12.74 2.53
CA ILE A 485 -0.38 12.27 1.16
C ILE A 485 0.15 13.35 0.23
N ILE A 486 1.20 13.02 -0.50
CA ILE A 486 1.82 13.85 -1.53
C ILE A 486 1.50 13.18 -2.87
N GLN A 487 0.74 13.88 -3.71
CA GLN A 487 0.52 13.43 -5.08
C GLN A 487 1.76 13.73 -5.90
N GLY A 488 2.11 12.83 -6.82
CA GLY A 488 3.20 13.04 -7.76
C GLY A 488 2.98 14.31 -8.58
N THR A 489 4.05 15.04 -8.85
CA THR A 489 4.01 16.29 -9.62
C THR A 489 4.71 16.11 -10.96
N SER A 490 4.13 16.72 -12.00
CA SER A 490 4.77 16.89 -13.30
C SER A 490 5.35 18.31 -13.39
N GLY A 491 6.58 18.46 -13.87
CA GLY A 491 7.28 19.75 -13.88
C GLY A 491 8.75 19.64 -14.31
N THR A 492 9.59 20.55 -13.82
CA THR A 492 11.05 20.55 -14.09
C THR A 492 11.80 19.38 -13.46
N ALA A 493 11.22 18.77 -12.42
CA ALA A 493 11.53 17.43 -11.93
C ALA A 493 10.22 16.69 -11.70
N LEU A 494 10.20 15.39 -11.94
CA LEU A 494 9.04 14.53 -11.69
C LEU A 494 9.11 13.99 -10.27
N SER A 495 7.97 13.92 -9.59
CA SER A 495 7.88 13.21 -8.30
C SER A 495 6.86 12.08 -8.39
N CYS A 496 7.22 10.92 -7.85
CA CYS A 496 6.32 9.77 -7.76
C CYS A 496 5.24 9.97 -6.68
N PRO A 497 4.17 9.17 -6.66
CA PRO A 497 3.19 9.19 -5.56
C PRO A 497 3.68 8.43 -4.32
N ILE A 498 3.39 8.96 -3.12
CA ILE A 498 3.57 8.25 -1.84
C ILE A 498 2.49 7.14 -1.65
N PRO A 499 2.64 6.15 -0.74
CA PRO A 499 1.54 5.24 -0.42
C PRO A 499 0.26 5.98 0.01
N ASP A 500 -0.79 5.87 -0.80
CA ASP A 500 -2.07 6.52 -0.57
C ASP A 500 -2.93 5.81 0.50
N GLU A 501 -4.13 6.32 0.73
CA GLU A 501 -5.14 5.77 1.64
C GLU A 501 -5.78 4.46 1.13
N ASN A 502 -5.65 4.17 -0.17
CA ASN A 502 -6.34 3.06 -0.80
C ASN A 502 -5.79 1.71 -0.34
N MET A 503 -6.69 0.72 -0.31
CA MET A 503 -6.36 -0.66 0.05
C MET A 503 -5.68 -1.45 -1.08
N ASP A 504 -5.63 -0.93 -2.29
CA ASP A 504 -5.07 -1.59 -3.48
C ASP A 504 -4.14 -0.64 -4.26
N TYR A 505 -3.43 -1.14 -5.26
CA TYR A 505 -2.40 -0.38 -5.98
C TYR A 505 -2.90 0.37 -7.22
N ARG A 506 -4.20 0.37 -7.52
CA ARG A 506 -4.72 0.86 -8.82
C ARG A 506 -4.40 2.34 -9.06
N SER A 507 -4.64 3.18 -8.05
CA SER A 507 -4.36 4.63 -8.11
C SER A 507 -2.88 4.92 -8.33
N ILE A 508 -2.02 4.27 -7.55
CA ILE A 508 -0.56 4.38 -7.64
C ILE A 508 -0.04 3.94 -9.00
N LEU A 509 -0.55 2.82 -9.51
CA LEU A 509 -0.16 2.27 -10.80
C LEU A 509 -0.60 3.18 -11.95
N GLU A 510 -1.81 3.73 -11.89
CA GLU A 510 -2.32 4.68 -12.89
C GLU A 510 -1.46 5.95 -12.94
N SER A 511 -1.15 6.55 -11.78
CA SER A 511 -0.22 7.69 -11.70
C SER A 511 1.17 7.35 -12.25
N THR A 512 1.67 6.15 -11.98
CA THR A 512 2.97 5.69 -12.50
C THR A 512 2.97 5.56 -14.02
N LYS A 513 1.87 5.07 -14.63
CA LYS A 513 1.73 5.00 -16.10
C LYS A 513 1.64 6.38 -16.74
N MET A 514 0.95 7.32 -16.09
CA MET A 514 0.89 8.71 -16.56
C MET A 514 2.30 9.31 -16.62
N LEU A 515 3.08 9.15 -15.54
CA LEU A 515 4.48 9.58 -15.52
C LEU A 515 5.32 8.89 -16.60
N PHE A 516 5.13 7.59 -16.83
CA PHE A 516 5.80 6.89 -17.92
C PHE A 516 5.44 7.44 -19.29
N THR A 517 4.17 7.79 -19.52
CA THR A 517 3.70 8.37 -20.79
C THR A 517 4.35 9.73 -21.03
N ASP A 518 4.56 10.53 -19.98
CA ASP A 518 5.27 11.81 -20.08
C ASP A 518 6.76 11.62 -20.45
N ILE A 519 7.40 10.54 -19.96
CA ILE A 519 8.81 10.22 -20.22
C ILE A 519 9.01 9.53 -21.59
N CYS A 520 8.11 8.62 -21.95
CA CYS A 520 8.16 7.76 -23.13
C CYS A 520 6.78 7.69 -23.86
N PRO A 521 6.32 8.76 -24.52
CA PRO A 521 4.94 8.89 -25.00
C PRO A 521 4.50 7.89 -26.09
N ASN A 522 5.45 7.24 -26.76
CA ASN A 522 5.18 6.30 -27.85
C ASN A 522 5.51 4.84 -27.50
N GLU A 523 5.85 4.56 -26.25
CA GLU A 523 6.29 3.23 -25.80
C GLU A 523 5.19 2.52 -25.03
N GLU A 524 5.13 1.19 -25.12
CA GLU A 524 4.22 0.40 -24.31
C GLU A 524 4.75 0.27 -22.88
N PHE A 525 3.88 0.47 -21.88
CA PHE A 525 4.25 0.27 -20.48
C PHE A 525 4.42 -1.23 -20.15
N LEU A 526 5.67 -1.65 -19.94
CA LEU A 526 6.06 -3.04 -19.60
C LEU A 526 5.42 -4.10 -20.51
N PRO A 527 5.84 -4.19 -21.79
CA PRO A 527 5.30 -5.15 -22.75
C PRO A 527 5.54 -6.60 -22.30
N ARG A 528 4.74 -7.56 -22.79
CA ARG A 528 4.76 -8.97 -22.34
C ARG A 528 6.11 -9.71 -22.45
N ASN A 529 7.06 -9.18 -23.23
CA ASN A 529 8.40 -9.75 -23.43
C ASN A 529 9.51 -8.89 -22.78
N SER A 530 9.16 -8.01 -21.84
CA SER A 530 10.10 -7.12 -21.15
C SER A 530 10.96 -7.81 -20.09
N ALA A 531 10.60 -9.05 -19.70
CA ALA A 531 11.42 -9.82 -18.76
C ALA A 531 12.83 -10.04 -19.36
N PRO A 532 13.91 -9.78 -18.59
CA PRO A 532 15.24 -10.16 -19.03
C PRO A 532 15.25 -11.66 -19.30
N LYS A 533 15.76 -12.08 -20.47
CA LYS A 533 15.97 -13.49 -20.77
C LYS A 533 17.00 -14.03 -19.79
N TYR A 534 16.56 -14.62 -18.68
CA TYR A 534 17.40 -15.48 -17.88
C TYR A 534 17.89 -16.59 -18.81
N ALA A 535 19.21 -16.73 -18.94
CA ALA A 535 19.80 -17.85 -19.67
C ALA A 535 19.20 -19.13 -19.09
N SER A 536 18.59 -19.93 -19.96
CA SER A 536 17.95 -21.20 -19.61
C SER A 536 18.84 -22.06 -18.73
N ASP A 537 18.24 -22.76 -17.77
CA ASP A 537 18.82 -23.75 -16.82
C ASP A 537 19.57 -24.94 -17.47
N ASN A 538 20.53 -24.67 -18.36
CA ASN A 538 21.40 -25.68 -18.96
C ASN A 538 22.90 -25.46 -18.67
N ASP A 539 23.27 -24.40 -17.95
CA ASP A 539 24.66 -24.14 -17.53
C ASP A 539 24.80 -24.16 -15.99
N SER A 540 24.32 -25.23 -15.35
CA SER A 540 24.41 -25.43 -13.90
C SER A 540 25.78 -25.93 -13.39
N ASP A 541 26.83 -25.95 -14.22
CA ASP A 541 28.14 -26.50 -13.84
C ASP A 541 29.30 -25.49 -13.74
N SER A 542 29.04 -24.17 -13.78
CA SER A 542 30.14 -23.17 -13.78
C SER A 542 30.08 -22.06 -12.72
N ALA A 543 29.17 -22.12 -11.74
CA ALA A 543 29.02 -21.07 -10.71
C ALA A 543 29.53 -21.45 -9.30
N GLU A 544 30.33 -22.51 -9.14
CA GLU A 544 30.87 -22.93 -7.83
C GLU A 544 32.35 -22.56 -7.57
N ALA A 545 32.98 -21.76 -8.43
CA ALA A 545 34.43 -21.51 -8.32
C ALA A 545 34.81 -20.03 -8.18
N LEU A 546 34.18 -19.26 -7.27
CA LEU A 546 34.66 -17.89 -6.95
C LEU A 546 34.52 -17.45 -5.48
N TYR A 547 34.23 -18.36 -4.54
CA TYR A 547 34.34 -18.08 -3.09
C TYR A 547 35.33 -19.05 -2.41
N SER A 548 36.61 -18.86 -2.69
CA SER A 548 37.71 -19.27 -1.81
C SER A 548 38.98 -18.51 -2.19
N THR A 549 39.13 -17.33 -1.61
CA THR A 549 40.34 -16.84 -0.91
C THR A 549 40.05 -15.50 -0.27
#